data_AF-X1HKC3-F1
#
_entry.id   AF-X1HKC3-F1
#
_cell.length_a   1.000
_cell.length_b   1.000
_cell.length_c   1.000
_cell.angle_alpha   90.00
_cell.angle_beta   90.00
_cell.angle_gamma   90.00
#
_symmetry.space_group_name_H-M   'P 1'
#
loop_
_entity.id
_entity.type
_entity.pdbx_description
1 polymer ?
#
loop_
_entity_poly.entity_id
_entity_poly.type
_entity_poly.pdbx_seq_one_letter_code
_entity_poly.pdbx_strand_id
1 'polypeptide(L)'
;EPTGSGLIIGLFSPTSSDWNNIELTKTYLNNSNTDNNMWFIGLYKTGGPTDTVNWRFKSDSNGDNSEAYYYSEGWLHLTQDYECKVYIAPHNNHPNPEHIGLKVNNSAVTGYLNINGSGYWSSNEEYSSSTGKLDFNITSDWYNVSCQITNVEINYTKSDITANSKFNISENNDNVIWNDTIDENINSFETDFGKKYINFTIPSSWDLIQAFKGGVEKTNTTWDRGDGWQIVKASEGENGNFWGLNASSSNLISDVGILVGGV
;
A
#
# COMPACT_ATOMS: atom_id res chain seq x y z
N GLU A 1 -24.18 -16.45 -35.69
CA GLU A 1 -23.10 -17.42 -35.42
C GLU A 1 -22.52 -17.07 -34.07
N PRO A 2 -22.30 -18.01 -33.13
CA PRO A 2 -21.30 -17.79 -32.12
C PRO A 2 -19.96 -17.85 -32.84
N THR A 3 -19.47 -16.70 -33.31
CA THR A 3 -18.15 -16.55 -33.93
C THR A 3 -17.03 -16.49 -32.89
N GLY A 4 -17.38 -16.65 -31.61
CA GLY A 4 -16.46 -16.66 -30.47
C GLY A 4 -15.61 -17.89 -30.38
N SER A 5 -14.39 -17.69 -29.89
CA SER A 5 -13.50 -18.80 -29.53
C SER A 5 -14.06 -19.48 -28.29
N GLY A 6 -14.70 -20.63 -28.49
CA GLY A 6 -15.23 -21.45 -27.43
C GLY A 6 -14.18 -22.17 -26.62
N LEU A 7 -14.49 -22.42 -25.35
CA LEU A 7 -13.78 -23.46 -24.64
C LEU A 7 -14.31 -24.81 -25.09
N ILE A 8 -13.51 -25.45 -25.94
CA ILE A 8 -13.71 -26.80 -26.38
C ILE A 8 -13.11 -27.74 -25.31
N ILE A 9 -13.96 -28.41 -24.54
CA ILE A 9 -13.60 -29.07 -23.28
C ILE A 9 -13.14 -30.53 -23.44
N GLY A 10 -13.02 -31.00 -24.68
CA GLY A 10 -12.26 -32.22 -25.00
C GLY A 10 -13.02 -33.28 -25.77
N LEU A 11 -12.33 -34.39 -25.97
CA LEU A 11 -12.72 -35.51 -26.81
C LEU A 11 -13.50 -36.54 -26.01
N PHE A 12 -14.62 -37.01 -26.55
CA PHE A 12 -15.43 -38.00 -25.86
C PHE A 12 -16.01 -39.07 -26.80
N SER A 13 -16.19 -40.27 -26.27
CA SER A 13 -16.94 -41.38 -26.88
C SER A 13 -17.91 -41.93 -25.84
N PRO A 14 -19.20 -41.53 -25.86
CA PRO A 14 -20.19 -42.06 -24.94
C PRO A 14 -20.43 -43.54 -25.18
N THR A 15 -20.34 -44.35 -24.13
CA THR A 15 -20.72 -45.77 -24.16
C THR A 15 -22.00 -46.06 -23.39
N SER A 16 -22.55 -45.12 -22.63
CA SER A 16 -23.78 -45.30 -21.84
C SER A 16 -24.39 -43.97 -21.41
N SER A 17 -25.60 -44.03 -20.88
CA SER A 17 -26.34 -42.90 -20.30
C SER A 17 -25.73 -42.46 -18.97
N ASP A 18 -24.42 -42.51 -18.71
CA ASP A 18 -23.82 -42.18 -17.40
C ASP A 18 -23.28 -40.74 -17.32
N TRP A 19 -23.02 -40.27 -16.09
CA TRP A 19 -22.30 -39.02 -15.86
C TRP A 19 -20.87 -39.15 -16.38
N ASN A 20 -20.44 -38.20 -17.20
CA ASN A 20 -19.06 -38.12 -17.68
C ASN A 20 -18.31 -37.07 -16.88
N ASN A 21 -17.26 -37.49 -16.19
CA ASN A 21 -16.35 -36.58 -15.50
C ASN A 21 -15.23 -36.17 -16.45
N ILE A 22 -15.10 -34.87 -16.69
CA ILE A 22 -14.02 -34.30 -17.50
C ILE A 22 -13.17 -33.43 -16.57
N GLU A 23 -11.90 -33.79 -16.42
CA GLU A 23 -10.95 -33.01 -15.63
C GLU A 23 -10.12 -32.11 -16.56
N LEU A 24 -10.25 -30.79 -16.38
CA LEU A 24 -9.56 -29.79 -17.18
C LEU A 24 -8.45 -29.11 -16.38
N THR A 25 -7.41 -29.86 -16.05
CA THR A 25 -6.38 -29.39 -15.11
C THR A 25 -5.51 -28.23 -15.61
N LYS A 26 -5.63 -27.80 -16.88
CA LYS A 26 -4.81 -26.72 -17.48
C LYS A 26 -5.55 -25.86 -18.49
N THR A 27 -6.87 -25.83 -18.42
CA THR A 27 -7.69 -25.07 -19.36
C THR A 27 -8.11 -23.76 -18.72
N TYR A 28 -7.56 -22.65 -19.21
CA TYR A 28 -7.87 -21.32 -18.70
C TYR A 28 -9.03 -20.70 -19.47
N LEU A 29 -10.01 -20.18 -18.74
CA LEU A 29 -11.01 -19.27 -19.29
C LEU A 29 -10.37 -17.88 -19.45
N ASN A 30 -9.98 -17.52 -20.66
CA ASN A 30 -9.49 -16.20 -21.05
C ASN A 30 -10.55 -15.26 -21.67
N ASN A 31 -11.01 -14.25 -20.93
CA ASN A 31 -12.11 -13.37 -21.36
C ASN A 31 -11.86 -12.66 -22.70
N SER A 32 -10.59 -12.48 -23.12
CA SER A 32 -10.25 -11.88 -24.41
C SER A 32 -10.71 -12.71 -25.62
N ASN A 33 -11.05 -13.98 -25.40
CA ASN A 33 -11.42 -14.93 -26.44
C ASN A 33 -12.94 -15.19 -26.48
N THR A 34 -13.72 -14.42 -25.73
CA THR A 34 -15.18 -14.57 -25.66
C THR A 34 -15.89 -13.82 -26.80
N ASP A 35 -17.07 -14.28 -27.16
CA ASP A 35 -18.01 -13.51 -27.98
C ASP A 35 -19.08 -12.93 -27.05
N ASN A 36 -19.24 -11.61 -27.10
CA ASN A 36 -20.17 -10.86 -26.24
C ASN A 36 -19.99 -11.11 -24.73
N ASN A 37 -18.74 -11.26 -24.24
CA ASN A 37 -18.42 -11.58 -22.83
C ASN A 37 -19.06 -12.89 -22.32
N MET A 38 -19.43 -13.80 -23.23
CA MET A 38 -20.02 -15.09 -22.88
C MET A 38 -19.05 -16.24 -23.08
N TRP A 39 -19.14 -17.20 -22.16
CA TRP A 39 -18.43 -18.46 -22.20
C TRP A 39 -19.40 -19.58 -22.58
N PHE A 40 -18.91 -20.55 -23.34
CA PHE A 40 -19.67 -21.77 -23.63
C PHE A 40 -18.83 -23.01 -23.41
N ILE A 41 -19.51 -24.08 -23.01
CA ILE A 41 -18.96 -25.42 -22.87
C ILE A 41 -19.39 -26.22 -24.10
N GLY A 42 -18.43 -26.47 -25.00
CA GLY A 42 -18.66 -27.30 -26.18
C GLY A 42 -18.08 -28.71 -26.00
N LEU A 43 -18.86 -29.74 -26.33
CA LEU A 43 -18.39 -31.13 -26.45
C LEU A 43 -18.50 -31.58 -27.91
N TYR A 44 -17.47 -32.27 -28.40
CA TYR A 44 -17.39 -32.79 -29.77
C TYR A 44 -16.78 -34.20 -29.73
N LYS A 45 -17.33 -35.11 -30.54
CA LYS A 45 -16.76 -36.44 -30.72
C LYS A 45 -15.57 -36.36 -31.67
N THR A 46 -14.51 -37.11 -31.40
CA THR A 46 -13.41 -37.32 -32.34
C THR A 46 -13.92 -38.13 -33.54
N GLY A 47 -13.83 -37.58 -34.76
CA GLY A 47 -14.15 -38.32 -35.99
C GLY A 47 -15.18 -37.67 -36.93
N GLY A 48 -15.73 -36.51 -36.59
CA GLY A 48 -16.61 -35.73 -37.47
C GLY A 48 -18.05 -35.58 -36.94
N PRO A 49 -18.83 -34.67 -37.55
CA PRO A 49 -20.12 -34.19 -37.03
C PRO A 49 -21.30 -35.17 -37.19
N THR A 50 -21.08 -36.41 -37.61
CA THR A 50 -22.18 -37.27 -38.12
C THR A 50 -22.84 -38.18 -37.07
N ASP A 51 -22.30 -38.28 -35.87
CA ASP A 51 -22.89 -39.12 -34.81
C ASP A 51 -23.46 -38.28 -33.66
N THR A 52 -24.70 -38.57 -33.28
CA THR A 52 -25.41 -37.93 -32.16
C THR A 52 -24.68 -38.16 -30.84
N VAL A 53 -24.13 -37.09 -30.26
CA VAL A 53 -23.69 -37.07 -28.86
C VAL A 53 -24.94 -36.96 -28.00
N ASN A 54 -25.29 -38.03 -27.29
CA ASN A 54 -26.45 -38.05 -26.40
C ASN A 54 -26.07 -37.47 -25.04
N TRP A 55 -26.53 -36.26 -24.78
CA TRP A 55 -26.55 -35.70 -23.42
C TRP A 55 -27.71 -36.30 -22.62
N ARG A 56 -27.55 -36.39 -21.31
CA ARG A 56 -28.72 -36.49 -20.41
C ARG A 56 -29.45 -35.15 -20.50
N PHE A 57 -30.57 -35.13 -21.20
CA PHE A 57 -31.48 -33.99 -21.18
C PHE A 57 -32.50 -34.18 -20.06
N LYS A 58 -32.93 -33.07 -19.47
CA LYS A 58 -34.12 -33.03 -18.65
C LYS A 58 -35.15 -32.24 -19.45
N SER A 59 -36.34 -32.83 -19.67
CA SER A 59 -37.44 -32.05 -20.23
C SER A 59 -37.72 -30.92 -19.25
N ASP A 60 -37.56 -29.69 -19.70
CA ASP A 60 -37.97 -28.55 -18.93
C ASP A 60 -39.50 -28.48 -18.93
N SER A 61 -40.09 -28.44 -17.75
CA SER A 61 -41.54 -28.27 -17.57
C SER A 61 -41.91 -26.81 -17.32
N ASN A 62 -40.93 -25.92 -17.12
CA ASN A 62 -41.13 -24.57 -16.59
C ASN A 62 -40.58 -23.44 -17.47
N GLY A 63 -39.98 -23.74 -18.62
CA GLY A 63 -39.65 -22.76 -19.66
C GLY A 63 -38.58 -21.76 -19.22
N ASP A 64 -37.51 -22.22 -18.55
CA ASP A 64 -36.35 -21.36 -18.37
C ASP A 64 -35.61 -21.17 -19.69
N ASN A 65 -35.08 -19.96 -19.90
CA ASN A 65 -34.51 -19.52 -21.18
C ASN A 65 -33.08 -20.05 -21.37
N SER A 66 -32.83 -21.33 -21.06
CA SER A 66 -31.53 -21.94 -21.29
C SER A 66 -31.34 -22.16 -22.79
N GLU A 67 -30.47 -21.36 -23.38
CA GLU A 67 -30.14 -21.42 -24.80
C GLU A 67 -29.19 -22.60 -25.07
N ALA A 68 -29.72 -23.69 -25.60
CA ALA A 68 -28.94 -24.84 -26.03
C ALA A 68 -28.80 -24.87 -27.55
N TYR A 69 -27.64 -25.31 -28.04
CA TYR A 69 -27.39 -25.45 -29.47
C TYR A 69 -26.80 -26.83 -29.78
N TYR A 70 -27.28 -27.47 -30.85
CA TYR A 70 -26.65 -28.67 -31.42
C TYR A 70 -26.08 -28.38 -32.80
N TYR A 71 -24.98 -29.06 -33.13
CA TYR A 71 -24.33 -28.93 -34.43
C TYR A 71 -24.60 -30.17 -35.28
N SER A 72 -25.29 -30.01 -36.41
CA SER A 72 -25.48 -31.06 -37.43
C SER A 72 -25.06 -30.59 -38.82
N GLU A 73 -25.75 -29.58 -39.35
CA GLU A 73 -25.46 -28.86 -40.60
C GLU A 73 -25.39 -27.34 -40.36
N GLY A 74 -24.97 -26.96 -39.16
CA GLY A 74 -25.05 -25.62 -38.60
C GLY A 74 -25.46 -25.66 -37.13
N TRP A 75 -25.30 -24.53 -36.44
CA TRP A 75 -25.76 -24.39 -35.05
C TRP A 75 -27.28 -24.20 -35.03
N LEU A 76 -27.98 -25.19 -34.49
CA LEU A 76 -29.43 -25.18 -34.37
C LEU A 76 -29.83 -25.06 -32.90
N HIS A 77 -30.69 -24.09 -32.61
CA HIS A 77 -31.21 -23.85 -31.26
C HIS A 77 -32.14 -25.01 -30.83
N LEU A 78 -32.00 -25.45 -29.58
CA LEU A 78 -32.84 -26.47 -28.95
C LEU A 78 -33.49 -25.89 -27.70
N THR A 79 -34.74 -26.27 -27.48
CA THR A 79 -35.46 -26.03 -26.23
C THR A 79 -35.26 -27.21 -25.28
N GLN A 80 -34.00 -27.55 -25.00
CA GLN A 80 -33.64 -28.66 -24.12
C GLN A 80 -32.58 -28.21 -23.12
N ASP A 81 -32.80 -28.53 -21.85
CA ASP A 81 -31.83 -28.26 -20.80
C ASP A 81 -30.91 -29.45 -20.60
N TYR A 82 -29.62 -29.14 -20.49
CA TYR A 82 -28.59 -30.13 -20.19
C TYR A 82 -28.05 -29.90 -18.78
N GLU A 83 -28.07 -30.96 -17.97
CA GLU A 83 -27.52 -30.89 -16.62
C GLU A 83 -25.99 -30.96 -16.68
N CYS A 84 -25.32 -29.91 -16.19
CA CYS A 84 -23.87 -29.87 -16.08
C CYS A 84 -23.45 -29.46 -14.66
N LYS A 85 -22.51 -30.19 -14.07
CA LYS A 85 -21.84 -29.79 -12.83
C LYS A 85 -20.44 -29.34 -13.17
N VAL A 86 -20.17 -28.05 -12.95
CA VAL A 86 -18.87 -27.44 -13.26
C VAL A 86 -18.18 -27.06 -11.96
N TYR A 87 -16.92 -27.45 -11.83
CA TYR A 87 -16.02 -26.97 -10.79
C TYR A 87 -15.02 -26.02 -11.43
N ILE A 88 -15.06 -24.74 -11.04
CA ILE A 88 -14.14 -23.71 -11.52
C ILE A 88 -13.37 -23.18 -10.31
N ALA A 89 -12.05 -23.00 -10.47
CA ALA A 89 -11.22 -22.33 -9.48
C ALA A 89 -10.39 -21.24 -10.18
N PRO A 90 -10.08 -20.13 -9.50
CA PRO A 90 -9.17 -19.13 -10.04
C PRO A 90 -7.78 -19.75 -10.23
N HIS A 91 -7.12 -19.43 -11.35
CA HIS A 91 -5.76 -19.88 -11.61
C HIS A 91 -4.78 -19.41 -10.54
N ASN A 92 -4.99 -18.20 -10.04
CA ASN A 92 -4.24 -17.61 -8.94
C ASN A 92 -5.22 -17.17 -7.85
N ASN A 93 -5.10 -17.75 -6.65
CA ASN A 93 -5.88 -17.37 -5.46
C ASN A 93 -5.18 -16.29 -4.60
N HIS A 94 -4.04 -15.77 -5.08
CA HIS A 94 -3.33 -14.62 -4.54
C HIS A 94 -3.40 -13.47 -5.55
N PRO A 95 -4.58 -12.87 -5.76
CA PRO A 95 -4.74 -11.76 -6.68
C PRO A 95 -3.94 -10.55 -6.17
N ASN A 96 -3.37 -9.78 -7.08
CA ASN A 96 -2.80 -8.48 -6.73
C ASN A 96 -3.90 -7.51 -6.25
N PRO A 97 -3.55 -6.50 -5.44
CA PRO A 97 -4.47 -5.45 -5.00
C PRO A 97 -5.34 -4.86 -6.11
N GLU A 98 -4.76 -4.57 -7.28
CA GLU A 98 -5.47 -4.01 -8.42
C GLU A 98 -6.53 -4.96 -9.01
N HIS A 99 -6.34 -6.29 -8.90
CA HIS A 99 -7.28 -7.28 -9.41
C HIS A 99 -8.54 -7.41 -8.55
N ILE A 100 -8.45 -7.05 -7.26
CA ILE A 100 -9.58 -7.08 -6.32
C ILE A 100 -10.18 -5.70 -6.08
N GLY A 101 -9.68 -4.67 -6.77
CA GLY A 101 -10.13 -3.29 -6.57
C GLY A 101 -9.82 -2.76 -5.17
N LEU A 102 -8.71 -3.20 -4.56
CA LEU A 102 -8.34 -2.80 -3.20
C LEU A 102 -8.14 -1.28 -3.11
N LYS A 103 -8.79 -0.66 -2.14
CA LYS A 103 -8.68 0.78 -1.85
C LYS A 103 -8.42 1.02 -0.37
N VAL A 104 -7.60 2.02 -0.09
CA VAL A 104 -7.41 2.61 1.25
C VAL A 104 -7.80 4.08 1.16
N ASN A 105 -8.77 4.51 1.98
CA ASN A 105 -9.33 5.87 1.92
C ASN A 105 -9.73 6.28 0.48
N ASN A 106 -10.42 5.38 -0.22
CA ASN A 106 -10.81 5.52 -1.64
C ASN A 106 -9.67 5.62 -2.65
N SER A 107 -8.42 5.59 -2.22
CA SER A 107 -7.25 5.55 -3.11
C SER A 107 -6.92 4.11 -3.49
N ALA A 108 -6.74 3.85 -4.79
CA ALA A 108 -6.38 2.53 -5.28
C ALA A 108 -5.01 2.10 -4.76
N VAL A 109 -4.90 0.84 -4.32
CA VAL A 109 -3.63 0.22 -3.93
C VAL A 109 -3.06 -0.52 -5.12
N THR A 110 -1.76 -0.35 -5.38
CA THR A 110 -1.06 -1.05 -6.46
C THR A 110 -0.13 -2.11 -5.88
N GLY A 111 -0.14 -3.31 -6.47
CA GLY A 111 0.75 -4.39 -6.11
C GLY A 111 2.20 -4.18 -6.56
N TYR A 112 3.13 -4.90 -5.93
CA TYR A 112 4.54 -4.92 -6.34
C TYR A 112 4.80 -5.97 -7.42
N LEU A 113 5.65 -5.64 -8.40
CA LEU A 113 5.91 -6.45 -9.60
C LEU A 113 6.45 -7.87 -9.39
N ASN A 114 6.78 -8.30 -8.17
CA ASN A 114 7.41 -9.60 -7.90
C ASN A 114 6.79 -10.38 -6.73
N ILE A 115 5.70 -9.88 -6.13
CA ILE A 115 5.07 -10.51 -4.96
C ILE A 115 3.56 -10.56 -5.18
N ASN A 116 3.09 -11.66 -5.76
CA ASN A 116 1.68 -11.98 -5.98
C ASN A 116 0.90 -11.82 -4.67
N GLY A 117 -0.02 -10.86 -4.63
CA GLY A 117 -0.91 -10.63 -3.48
C GLY A 117 -0.36 -9.74 -2.36
N SER A 118 0.70 -8.96 -2.61
CA SER A 118 1.10 -7.87 -1.70
C SER A 118 0.76 -6.50 -2.29
N GLY A 119 0.40 -5.56 -1.43
CA GLY A 119 0.14 -4.16 -1.79
C GLY A 119 0.87 -3.21 -0.87
N TYR A 120 1.35 -2.09 -1.43
CA TYR A 120 1.83 -0.97 -0.64
C TYR A 120 0.93 0.24 -0.89
N TRP A 121 0.58 0.93 0.19
CA TRP A 121 -0.16 2.17 0.14
C TRP A 121 0.63 3.25 0.88
N SER A 122 0.83 4.37 0.21
CA SER A 122 1.42 5.59 0.76
C SER A 122 0.54 6.77 0.39
N SER A 123 0.31 7.65 1.36
CA SER A 123 -0.38 8.91 1.12
C SER A 123 0.54 10.06 1.49
N ASN A 124 0.50 11.11 0.68
CA ASN A 124 1.12 12.40 1.00
C ASN A 124 0.10 13.39 1.57
N GLU A 125 -1.14 12.95 1.82
CA GLU A 125 -2.16 13.80 2.45
C GLU A 125 -1.82 14.04 3.91
N GLU A 126 -2.06 15.26 4.38
CA GLU A 126 -1.98 15.60 5.79
C GLU A 126 -3.26 15.13 6.49
N TYR A 127 -3.09 14.28 7.51
CA TYR A 127 -4.19 13.83 8.35
C TYR A 127 -4.10 14.50 9.73
N SER A 128 -5.20 15.09 10.18
CA SER A 128 -5.32 15.70 11.51
C SER A 128 -6.40 15.00 12.33
N SER A 129 -6.15 14.77 13.62
CA SER A 129 -7.14 14.23 14.55
C SER A 129 -7.07 14.96 15.89
N SER A 130 -8.21 15.44 16.36
CA SER A 130 -8.32 16.05 17.70
C SER A 130 -8.19 15.02 18.83
N THR A 131 -8.28 13.72 18.51
CA THR A 131 -8.20 12.62 19.48
C THR A 131 -6.90 11.82 19.39
N GLY A 132 -6.01 12.16 18.43
CA GLY A 132 -4.81 11.38 18.13
C GLY A 132 -5.07 10.07 17.37
N LYS A 133 -6.34 9.73 17.08
CA LYS A 133 -6.70 8.53 16.32
C LYS A 133 -6.84 8.84 14.83
N LEU A 134 -6.18 8.03 14.01
CA LEU A 134 -6.31 8.05 12.55
C LEU A 134 -7.04 6.77 12.11
N ASP A 135 -8.18 6.95 11.45
CA ASP A 135 -8.99 5.85 10.93
C ASP A 135 -8.77 5.73 9.42
N PHE A 136 -8.51 4.50 8.95
CA PHE A 136 -8.36 4.19 7.54
C PHE A 136 -9.43 3.19 7.12
N ASN A 137 -10.14 3.48 6.03
CA ASN A 137 -11.13 2.57 5.48
C ASN A 137 -10.51 1.71 4.38
N ILE A 138 -10.56 0.40 4.54
CA ILE A 138 -10.07 -0.59 3.58
C ILE A 138 -11.26 -1.27 2.93
N THR A 139 -11.36 -1.13 1.61
CA THR A 139 -12.44 -1.75 0.82
C THR A 139 -11.89 -2.53 -0.37
N SER A 140 -12.67 -3.50 -0.82
CA SER A 140 -12.36 -4.36 -1.96
C SER A 140 -13.66 -4.71 -2.68
N ASP A 141 -13.60 -4.88 -3.99
CA ASP A 141 -14.75 -5.23 -4.83
C ASP A 141 -15.07 -6.74 -4.74
N TRP A 142 -14.16 -7.54 -4.19
CA TRP A 142 -14.36 -8.98 -3.96
C TRP A 142 -15.06 -9.26 -2.62
N TYR A 143 -16.01 -10.18 -2.64
CA TYR A 143 -16.89 -10.50 -1.51
C TYR A 143 -16.21 -11.29 -0.37
N ASN A 144 -15.08 -11.95 -0.63
CA ASN A 144 -14.36 -12.74 0.36
C ASN A 144 -12.86 -12.43 0.28
N VAL A 145 -12.46 -11.38 0.97
CA VAL A 145 -11.05 -10.96 1.07
C VAL A 145 -10.64 -10.93 2.53
N SER A 146 -9.53 -11.60 2.84
CA SER A 146 -8.82 -11.44 4.11
C SER A 146 -7.62 -10.53 3.86
N CYS A 147 -7.57 -9.41 4.57
CA CYS A 147 -6.45 -8.47 4.51
C CYS A 147 -5.65 -8.58 5.81
N GLN A 148 -4.35 -8.85 5.70
CA GLN A 148 -3.43 -8.85 6.84
C GLN A 148 -2.47 -7.68 6.70
N ILE A 149 -2.57 -6.71 7.62
CA ILE A 149 -1.64 -5.58 7.69
C ILE A 149 -0.43 -6.00 8.52
N THR A 150 0.74 -6.08 7.89
CA THR A 150 1.97 -6.57 8.55
C THR A 150 2.81 -5.44 9.12
N ASN A 151 2.69 -4.22 8.59
CA ASN A 151 3.42 -3.03 9.08
C ASN A 151 2.62 -1.77 8.78
N VAL A 152 2.72 -0.77 9.67
CA VAL A 152 2.19 0.57 9.48
C VAL A 152 3.30 1.55 9.85
N GLU A 153 3.63 2.47 8.94
CA GLU A 153 4.59 3.55 9.19
C GLU A 153 3.85 4.89 9.12
N ILE A 154 3.93 5.67 10.20
CA ILE A 154 3.35 7.02 10.29
C ILE A 154 4.49 7.97 10.60
N ASN A 155 4.75 8.91 9.68
CA ASN A 155 5.74 9.96 9.86
C ASN A 155 5.02 11.26 10.25
N TYR A 156 5.25 11.76 11.47
CA TYR A 156 4.70 13.02 11.97
C TYR A 156 5.83 13.97 12.37
N THR A 157 5.69 15.24 12.01
CA THR A 157 6.62 16.32 12.41
C THR A 157 5.84 17.41 13.12
N LYS A 158 6.26 17.79 14.34
CA LYS A 158 5.78 18.98 15.04
C LYS A 158 6.82 20.10 14.88
N SER A 159 6.44 21.20 14.25
CA SER A 159 7.32 22.35 13.98
C SER A 159 7.22 23.47 15.02
N ASP A 160 6.15 23.52 15.79
CA ASP A 160 5.81 24.66 16.65
C ASP A 160 6.34 24.45 18.08
N ILE A 161 7.59 24.03 18.21
CA ILE A 161 8.27 23.91 19.50
C ILE A 161 9.28 25.04 19.59
N THR A 162 9.03 25.99 20.49
CA THR A 162 9.93 27.10 20.74
C THR A 162 10.90 26.77 21.87
N ALA A 163 12.16 27.16 21.69
CA ALA A 163 13.21 26.99 22.69
C ALA A 163 13.72 28.35 23.16
N ASN A 164 14.11 28.42 24.44
CA ASN A 164 14.72 29.59 25.03
C ASN A 164 16.23 29.51 24.87
N SER A 165 16.80 30.37 24.03
CA SER A 165 18.23 30.42 23.81
C SER A 165 18.92 31.41 24.75
N LYS A 166 19.97 30.97 25.43
CA LYS A 166 20.90 31.80 26.20
C LYS A 166 22.31 31.56 25.70
N PHE A 167 23.13 32.61 25.67
CA PHE A 167 24.54 32.46 25.31
C PHE A 167 25.45 33.09 26.35
N ASN A 168 26.63 32.51 26.50
CA ASN A 168 27.72 33.05 27.30
C ASN A 168 28.93 33.29 26.40
N ILE A 169 29.51 34.49 26.49
CA ILE A 169 30.77 34.82 25.85
C ILE A 169 31.86 34.70 26.92
N SER A 170 32.84 33.85 26.68
CA SER A 170 33.99 33.72 27.60
C SER A 170 34.89 34.97 27.54
N GLU A 171 35.60 35.29 28.62
CA GLU A 171 36.47 36.48 28.74
C GLU A 171 37.55 36.57 27.64
N ASN A 172 37.83 35.46 26.95
CA ASN A 172 38.79 35.38 25.85
C ASN A 172 38.17 35.53 24.44
N ASN A 173 36.90 35.95 24.33
CA ASN A 173 36.18 36.37 23.10
C ASN A 173 36.12 35.41 21.89
N ASP A 174 36.84 34.29 21.87
CA ASP A 174 36.96 33.48 20.65
C ASP A 174 35.74 32.57 20.40
N ASN A 175 35.08 32.11 21.46
CA ASN A 175 33.94 31.18 21.38
C ASN A 175 32.73 31.67 22.19
N VAL A 176 31.56 31.62 21.54
CA VAL A 176 30.24 31.81 22.15
C VAL A 176 29.67 30.43 22.45
N ILE A 177 29.24 30.20 23.69
CA ILE A 177 28.55 28.96 24.08
C ILE A 177 27.05 29.24 24.10
N TRP A 178 26.32 28.61 23.19
CA TRP A 178 24.88 28.61 23.09
C TRP A 178 24.30 27.47 23.92
N ASN A 179 23.31 27.79 24.75
CA ASN A 179 22.51 26.84 25.51
C ASN A 179 21.06 27.13 25.18
N ASP A 180 20.42 26.20 24.47
CA ASP A 180 19.03 26.31 24.07
C ASP A 180 18.21 25.28 24.86
N THR A 181 17.14 25.72 25.53
CA THR A 181 16.30 24.84 26.34
C THR A 181 14.84 24.95 25.95
N ILE A 182 14.23 23.80 25.64
CA ILE A 182 12.79 23.65 25.51
C ILE A 182 12.24 23.42 26.92
N ASP A 183 11.76 24.50 27.52
CA ASP A 183 11.15 24.47 28.85
C ASP A 183 9.68 24.03 28.81
N GLU A 184 9.08 24.02 27.62
CA GLU A 184 7.72 23.53 27.39
C GLU A 184 7.64 22.01 27.55
N ASN A 185 6.49 21.54 28.05
CA ASN A 185 6.23 20.11 28.18
C ASN A 185 5.94 19.50 26.81
N ILE A 186 6.87 18.70 26.28
CA ILE A 186 6.62 17.90 25.09
C ILE A 186 5.73 16.72 25.48
N ASN A 187 4.54 16.61 24.89
CA ASN A 187 3.59 15.53 25.12
C ASN A 187 3.21 14.78 23.83
N SER A 188 4.09 14.81 22.83
CA SER A 188 3.81 14.35 21.46
C SER A 188 4.43 12.98 21.13
N PHE A 189 5.13 12.36 22.07
CA PHE A 189 5.69 11.02 21.92
C PHE A 189 4.76 9.95 22.48
N GLU A 190 3.94 9.36 21.62
CA GLU A 190 3.07 8.23 21.97
C GLU A 190 3.86 6.96 22.28
N THR A 191 3.38 6.11 23.19
CA THR A 191 4.09 4.88 23.62
C THR A 191 4.21 3.83 22.54
N ASP A 192 3.35 3.91 21.53
CA ASP A 192 3.14 2.83 20.55
C ASP A 192 4.16 2.84 19.41
N PHE A 193 5.02 3.85 19.34
CA PHE A 193 6.08 3.96 18.35
C PHE A 193 7.44 3.53 18.91
N GLY A 194 8.16 2.68 18.18
CA GLY A 194 9.42 2.10 18.65
C GLY A 194 10.66 3.00 18.51
N LYS A 195 10.72 3.87 17.51
CA LYS A 195 11.86 4.77 17.26
C LYS A 195 11.39 6.21 17.23
N LYS A 196 11.91 7.01 18.17
CA LYS A 196 11.52 8.40 18.38
C LYS A 196 12.77 9.26 18.40
N TYR A 197 12.71 10.40 17.72
CA TYR A 197 13.85 11.30 17.56
C TYR A 197 13.39 12.73 17.76
N ILE A 198 14.29 13.58 18.26
CA ILE A 198 14.18 15.03 18.20
C ILE A 198 15.29 15.53 17.30
N ASN A 199 14.94 16.37 16.33
CA ASN A 199 15.90 17.00 15.44
C ASN A 199 16.01 18.48 15.80
N PHE A 200 17.22 18.93 16.09
CA PHE A 200 17.54 20.35 16.22
C PHE A 200 18.12 20.83 14.90
N THR A 201 17.71 22.01 14.43
CA THR A 201 18.29 22.65 13.25
C THR A 201 19.15 23.81 13.72
N ILE A 202 20.45 23.76 13.42
CA ILE A 202 21.43 24.80 13.81
C ILE A 202 22.30 25.19 12.62
N PRO A 203 22.97 26.35 12.65
CA PRO A 203 23.92 26.73 11.60
C PRO A 203 25.02 25.67 11.44
N SER A 204 25.43 25.41 10.20
CA SER A 204 26.48 24.43 9.90
C SER A 204 27.87 24.85 10.39
N SER A 205 28.06 26.14 10.69
CA SER A 205 29.31 26.69 11.23
C SER A 205 29.46 26.56 12.75
N TRP A 206 28.49 25.95 13.43
CA TRP A 206 28.53 25.71 14.87
C TRP A 206 29.23 24.37 15.17
N ASP A 207 29.96 24.33 16.28
CA ASP A 207 30.82 23.23 16.73
C ASP A 207 30.45 22.78 18.15
N LEU A 208 31.05 21.70 18.66
CA LEU A 208 30.82 21.15 20.02
C LEU A 208 29.33 20.98 20.34
N ILE A 209 28.63 20.25 19.47
CA ILE A 209 27.19 20.12 19.49
C ILE A 209 26.78 18.94 20.36
N GLN A 210 25.95 19.18 21.37
CA GLN A 210 25.43 18.15 22.25
C GLN A 210 23.94 18.38 22.55
N ALA A 211 23.11 17.38 22.29
CA ALA A 211 21.70 17.39 22.67
C ALA A 211 21.49 16.67 24.00
N PHE A 212 20.63 17.19 24.87
CA PHE A 212 20.41 16.64 26.21
C PHE A 212 18.93 16.50 26.55
N LYS A 213 18.64 15.56 27.46
CA LYS A 213 17.37 15.45 28.17
C LYS A 213 17.63 15.29 29.66
N GLY A 214 17.19 16.26 30.46
CA GLY A 214 17.36 16.23 31.93
C GLY A 214 18.81 16.05 32.39
N GLY A 215 19.78 16.55 31.60
CA GLY A 215 21.22 16.43 31.86
C GLY A 215 21.90 15.18 31.28
N VAL A 216 21.16 14.26 30.64
CA VAL A 216 21.72 13.10 29.94
C VAL A 216 21.93 13.45 28.48
N GLU A 217 23.14 13.24 27.95
CA GLU A 217 23.42 13.43 26.53
C GLU A 217 22.67 12.40 25.68
N LYS A 218 22.02 12.87 24.62
CA LYS A 218 21.21 12.09 23.68
C LYS A 218 21.64 12.26 22.22
N THR A 219 22.73 12.97 21.96
CA THR A 219 23.28 13.18 20.61
C THR A 219 23.53 11.83 19.93
N ASN A 220 22.94 11.63 18.76
CA ASN A 220 23.10 10.40 17.98
C ASN A 220 23.90 10.65 16.70
N THR A 221 23.42 11.55 15.85
CA THR A 221 24.05 11.86 14.56
C THR A 221 23.85 13.33 14.21
N THR A 222 24.81 13.87 13.46
CA THR A 222 24.75 15.22 12.89
C THR A 222 25.03 15.12 11.40
N TRP A 223 24.26 15.81 10.57
CA TRP A 223 24.51 15.88 9.13
C TRP A 223 24.16 17.25 8.56
N ASP A 224 24.91 17.65 7.52
CA ASP A 224 24.68 18.89 6.78
C ASP A 224 23.39 18.81 5.97
N ARG A 225 22.60 19.88 6.00
CA ARG A 225 21.37 20.04 5.19
C ARG A 225 21.67 20.67 3.83
N GLY A 226 22.87 21.23 3.63
CA GLY A 226 23.36 21.78 2.37
C GLY A 226 22.96 23.24 2.09
N ASP A 227 22.32 23.91 3.06
CA ASP A 227 21.82 25.28 2.93
C ASP A 227 22.33 26.23 4.03
N GLY A 228 23.51 25.91 4.57
CA GLY A 228 24.11 26.64 5.71
C GLY A 228 23.58 26.20 7.07
N TRP A 229 22.74 25.15 7.10
CA TRP A 229 22.20 24.54 8.32
C TRP A 229 22.61 23.07 8.40
N GLN A 230 22.69 22.55 9.61
CA GLN A 230 22.87 21.13 9.91
C GLN A 230 21.76 20.65 10.84
N ILE A 231 21.45 19.36 10.75
CA ILE A 231 20.49 18.70 11.62
C ILE A 231 21.24 17.87 12.66
N VAL A 232 20.88 18.07 13.92
CA VAL A 232 21.37 17.31 15.06
C VAL A 232 20.25 16.41 15.54
N LYS A 233 20.41 15.11 15.39
CA LYS A 233 19.43 14.12 15.83
C LYS A 233 19.77 13.63 17.23
N ALA A 234 18.83 13.82 18.14
CA ALA A 234 18.81 13.18 19.44
C ALA A 234 17.99 11.89 19.40
N SER A 235 18.56 10.78 19.90
CA SER A 235 17.84 9.50 20.03
C SER A 235 16.97 9.45 21.28
N GLU A 236 16.02 8.52 21.28
CA GLU A 236 15.14 8.27 22.43
C GLU A 236 14.29 9.50 22.79
N GLY A 237 13.68 10.10 21.77
CA GLY A 237 12.69 11.18 21.97
C GLY A 237 11.59 10.72 22.94
N GLU A 238 11.38 11.48 24.01
CA GLU A 238 10.44 11.17 25.08
C GLU A 238 9.70 12.42 25.53
N ASN A 239 8.51 12.20 26.12
CA ASN A 239 7.70 13.27 26.70
C ASN A 239 8.39 13.90 27.93
N GLY A 240 7.97 15.10 28.27
CA GLY A 240 8.45 15.87 29.42
C GLY A 240 9.21 17.13 29.03
N ASN A 241 9.73 17.80 30.06
CA ASN A 241 10.46 19.06 29.94
C ASN A 241 11.97 18.81 29.82
N PHE A 242 12.72 19.90 29.58
CA PHE A 242 14.18 19.95 29.67
C PHE A 242 14.89 19.15 28.57
N TRP A 243 14.35 19.23 27.37
CA TRP A 243 15.14 18.99 26.17
C TRP A 243 15.99 20.23 25.91
N GLY A 244 17.25 20.03 25.54
CA GLY A 244 18.13 21.15 25.24
C GLY A 244 19.25 20.80 24.30
N LEU A 245 19.89 21.85 23.80
CA LEU A 245 21.03 21.78 22.91
C LEU A 245 22.11 22.72 23.43
N ASN A 246 23.32 22.19 23.61
CA ASN A 246 24.51 23.01 23.75
C ASN A 246 25.28 22.98 22.44
N ALA A 247 25.70 24.16 22.00
CA ALA A 247 26.56 24.30 20.84
C ALA A 247 27.51 25.47 21.05
N SER A 248 28.63 25.46 20.34
CA SER A 248 29.57 26.56 20.31
C SER A 248 29.61 27.19 18.92
N SER A 249 29.88 28.48 18.86
CA SER A 249 30.18 29.16 17.60
C SER A 249 31.39 30.05 17.81
N SER A 250 32.25 30.14 16.79
CA SER A 250 33.31 31.14 16.80
C SER A 250 32.69 32.54 16.69
N ASN A 251 33.15 33.46 17.54
CA ASN A 251 32.70 34.84 17.50
C ASN A 251 33.59 35.61 16.52
N LEU A 252 33.28 35.59 15.22
CA LEU A 252 33.91 36.54 14.29
C LEU A 252 33.23 37.92 14.40
N ILE A 253 33.16 38.50 15.60
CA ILE A 253 32.93 39.96 15.72
C ILE A 253 34.26 40.62 15.43
N SER A 254 34.62 40.73 14.15
CA SER A 254 35.84 41.43 13.73
C SER A 254 35.61 42.92 13.47
N ASP A 255 34.39 43.45 13.59
CA ASP A 255 34.16 44.89 13.48
C ASP A 255 32.85 45.35 14.17
N VAL A 256 32.97 45.98 15.34
CA VAL A 256 31.93 46.87 15.88
C VAL A 256 32.40 48.29 15.56
N GLY A 257 32.10 48.75 14.35
CA GLY A 257 32.24 50.15 13.99
C GLY A 257 31.22 50.98 14.77
N ILE A 258 31.65 51.63 15.86
CA ILE A 258 30.84 52.67 16.52
C ILE A 258 30.78 53.87 15.56
N LEU A 259 29.67 54.03 14.85
CA LEU A 259 29.32 55.30 14.21
C LEU A 259 28.76 56.26 15.27
N VAL A 260 29.64 57.04 15.90
CA VAL A 260 29.23 58.30 16.53
C VAL A 260 29.12 59.34 15.40
N GLY A 261 27.97 59.39 14.75
CA GLY A 261 27.62 60.45 13.81
C GLY A 261 27.15 61.68 14.57
N GLY A 262 28.06 62.60 14.88
CA GLY A 262 27.71 63.95 15.31
C GLY A 262 27.44 64.85 14.10
N VAL A 263 26.21 65.39 14.04
CA VAL A 263 25.94 66.81 13.76
C VAL A 263 24.81 67.25 14.68
#